data_AF-A0A3G1KSS7-F1
#
_entry.id   AF-A0A3G1KSS7-F1
#
_cell.length_a   1.000
_cell.length_b   1.000
_cell.length_c   1.000
_cell.angle_alpha   90.00
_cell.angle_beta   90.00
_cell.angle_gamma   90.00
#
_symmetry.space_group_name_H-M   'P 1'
#
loop_
_entity.id
_entity.type
_entity.pdbx_description
1 polymer ?
#
loop_
_entity_poly.entity_id
_entity_poly.type
_entity_poly.pdbx_seq_one_letter_code
_entity_poly.pdbx_strand_id
1 'polypeptide(L)'
;MHAKKLICILTGIFLLVSAIFIGCAPAKKPTPNQTNYFVPTPARKAPAPTPAAPLGPATKKTPTEKSKDVARANKITQKVDAVSGVKKCAAVVSGNTVYVGVDLEDRTKKEATEIKVFSQVAAMDPLINTVYVTSDPDLFQRLSKISDGIAKGKPVQDYQKDLNEIATSTKTRKTTP
;
A
#
# COMPACT_ATOMS: atom_id res chain seq x y z
N MET A 1 -52.05 -14.68 -9.19
CA MET A 1 -51.34 -15.98 -9.37
C MET A 1 -49.85 -15.85 -9.73
N HIS A 2 -49.29 -14.65 -9.92
CA HIS A 2 -47.89 -14.46 -10.30
C HIS A 2 -46.89 -14.38 -9.13
N ALA A 3 -47.32 -13.89 -7.96
CA ALA A 3 -46.46 -13.80 -6.76
C ALA A 3 -46.03 -15.18 -6.22
N LYS A 4 -46.92 -16.18 -6.28
CA LYS A 4 -46.61 -17.57 -5.86
C LYS A 4 -45.62 -18.25 -6.81
N LYS A 5 -45.66 -17.93 -8.12
CA LYS A 5 -44.70 -18.42 -9.11
C LYS A 5 -43.31 -17.78 -8.93
N LEU A 6 -43.27 -16.49 -8.58
CA LEU A 6 -42.02 -15.76 -8.33
C LEU A 6 -41.29 -16.26 -7.07
N ILE A 7 -42.04 -16.57 -6.01
CA ILE A 7 -41.50 -17.12 -4.75
C ILE A 7 -40.92 -18.52 -4.96
N CYS A 8 -41.59 -19.41 -5.71
CA CYS A 8 -41.06 -20.75 -6.00
C CYS A 8 -39.79 -20.72 -6.86
N ILE A 9 -39.68 -19.76 -7.79
CA ILE A 9 -38.50 -19.60 -8.64
C ILE A 9 -37.30 -19.08 -7.84
N LEU A 10 -37.52 -18.14 -6.91
CA LEU A 10 -36.46 -17.61 -6.04
C LEU A 10 -35.94 -18.66 -5.05
N THR A 11 -36.81 -19.49 -4.47
CA THR A 11 -36.38 -20.58 -3.57
C THR A 11 -35.68 -21.72 -4.32
N GLY A 12 -36.06 -21.98 -5.57
CA GLY A 12 -35.39 -22.97 -6.42
C GLY A 12 -33.98 -22.55 -6.83
N ILE A 13 -33.78 -21.27 -7.17
CA ILE A 13 -32.47 -20.72 -7.53
C ILE A 13 -31.54 -20.68 -6.30
N PHE A 14 -32.07 -20.39 -5.11
CA PHE A 14 -31.28 -20.39 -3.87
C PHE A 14 -30.78 -21.80 -3.48
N LEU A 15 -31.57 -22.85 -3.72
CA LEU A 15 -31.15 -24.25 -3.49
C LEU A 15 -30.20 -24.79 -4.57
N LEU A 16 -30.25 -24.27 -5.79
CA LEU A 16 -29.35 -24.68 -6.87
C LEU A 16 -27.92 -24.11 -6.71
N VAL A 17 -27.78 -22.96 -6.05
CA VAL A 17 -26.49 -22.26 -5.87
C VAL A 17 -25.65 -22.84 -4.71
N SER A 18 -26.25 -23.60 -3.80
CA SER A 18 -25.52 -24.21 -2.67
C SER A 18 -24.69 -25.46 -3.03
N ALA A 19 -24.72 -25.94 -4.27
CA ALA A 19 -24.09 -27.21 -4.66
C ALA A 19 -22.67 -27.09 -5.28
N ILE A 20 -22.02 -25.91 -5.27
CA ILE A 20 -20.71 -25.72 -5.95
C ILE A 20 -19.56 -25.38 -4.97
N PHE A 21 -19.68 -25.67 -3.68
CA PHE A 21 -18.54 -25.62 -2.75
C PHE A 21 -17.99 -27.01 -2.44
N ILE A 22 -17.51 -27.71 -3.47
CA ILE A 22 -16.53 -28.80 -3.31
C ILE A 22 -15.16 -28.21 -3.65
N GLY A 23 -14.53 -27.60 -2.64
CA GLY A 23 -13.14 -27.13 -2.73
C GLY A 23 -12.18 -28.23 -2.27
N CYS A 24 -11.25 -28.61 -3.15
CA CYS A 24 -10.13 -29.50 -2.85
C CYS A 24 -9.24 -28.95 -1.72
N ALA A 25 -8.82 -29.83 -0.81
CA ALA A 25 -7.88 -29.52 0.26
C ALA A 25 -6.46 -29.21 -0.26
N PRO A 26 -5.72 -28.25 0.31
CA PRO A 26 -4.31 -28.03 -0.01
C PRO A 26 -3.40 -29.03 0.71
N ALA A 27 -2.42 -29.55 -0.03
CA ALA A 27 -1.40 -30.47 0.42
C ALA A 27 -0.44 -29.85 1.47
N LYS A 28 -0.18 -30.58 2.56
CA LYS A 28 0.83 -30.24 3.57
C LYS A 28 2.23 -30.38 2.97
N LYS A 29 3.06 -29.34 3.11
CA LYS A 29 4.52 -29.43 2.90
C LYS A 29 5.22 -29.94 4.16
N PRO A 30 6.35 -30.69 4.02
CA PRO A 30 7.09 -31.24 5.14
C PRO A 30 7.86 -30.15 5.89
N THR A 31 7.85 -30.26 7.22
CA THR A 31 8.63 -29.46 8.17
C THR A 31 10.13 -29.67 8.00
N PRO A 32 10.95 -28.61 7.88
CA PRO A 32 12.37 -28.69 8.18
C PRO A 32 12.56 -28.68 9.69
N ASN A 33 12.88 -29.86 10.21
CA ASN A 33 13.76 -30.16 11.32
C ASN A 33 14.15 -28.98 12.26
N GLN A 34 13.41 -28.82 13.37
CA GLN A 34 13.93 -28.16 14.57
C GLN A 34 14.69 -29.21 15.39
N THR A 35 15.98 -29.37 15.09
CA THR A 35 16.94 -29.90 16.04
C THR A 35 17.85 -28.78 16.50
N ASN A 36 17.90 -28.64 17.84
CA ASN A 36 18.83 -27.93 18.73
C ASN A 36 20.14 -27.44 18.07
N TYR A 37 20.72 -26.31 18.47
CA TYR A 37 21.49 -26.19 19.71
C TYR A 37 21.53 -24.75 20.26
N PHE A 38 20.96 -24.54 21.44
CA PHE A 38 21.43 -23.50 22.35
C PHE A 38 22.64 -24.06 23.09
N VAL A 39 23.83 -23.59 22.73
CA VAL A 39 25.05 -23.80 23.51
C VAL A 39 25.39 -22.48 24.18
N PRO A 40 25.42 -22.37 25.52
CA PRO A 40 25.94 -21.18 26.18
C PRO A 40 27.47 -21.28 26.22
N THR A 41 28.18 -20.34 25.61
CA THR A 41 29.65 -20.20 25.78
C THR A 41 30.07 -18.75 25.47
N PRO A 42 31.21 -18.27 25.99
CA PRO A 42 31.31 -17.15 26.92
C PRO A 42 31.65 -15.82 26.22
N ALA A 43 31.59 -14.72 26.98
CA ALA A 43 31.94 -13.37 26.53
C ALA A 43 33.25 -13.33 25.72
N ARG A 44 33.15 -13.00 24.42
CA ARG A 44 34.30 -12.69 23.56
C ARG A 44 34.23 -11.23 23.12
N LYS A 45 35.28 -10.47 23.47
CA LYS A 45 35.52 -9.08 23.10
C LYS A 45 35.24 -8.81 21.61
N ALA A 46 34.66 -7.64 21.36
CA ALA A 46 34.36 -7.07 20.05
C ALA A 46 35.57 -7.06 19.09
N PRO A 47 35.36 -7.44 17.82
CA PRO A 47 36.11 -6.92 16.69
C PRO A 47 35.31 -5.80 16.00
N ALA A 48 36.01 -4.72 15.65
CA ALA A 48 35.47 -3.55 14.96
C ALA A 48 34.75 -3.90 13.64
N PRO A 49 33.75 -3.12 13.20
CA PRO A 49 33.06 -3.37 11.94
C PRO A 49 33.98 -3.07 10.75
N THR A 50 34.35 -4.12 10.02
CA THR A 50 35.00 -4.03 8.70
C THR A 50 34.02 -3.42 7.68
N PRO A 51 34.42 -2.42 6.88
CA PRO A 51 33.56 -1.84 5.85
C PRO A 51 33.24 -2.85 4.74
N ALA A 52 31.96 -3.14 4.52
CA ALA A 52 31.50 -3.90 3.37
C ALA A 52 31.67 -3.07 2.07
N ALA A 53 32.28 -3.67 1.06
CA ALA A 53 32.50 -3.10 -0.26
C ALA A 53 31.17 -2.85 -1.03
N PRO A 54 31.16 -1.94 -2.03
CA PRO A 54 29.93 -1.38 -2.59
C PRO A 54 29.31 -2.29 -3.66
N LEU A 55 28.09 -2.77 -3.40
CA LEU A 55 27.18 -3.33 -4.41
C LEU A 55 26.48 -2.18 -5.14
N GLY A 56 26.97 -1.79 -6.32
CA GLY A 56 26.23 -1.09 -7.39
C GLY A 56 25.56 0.26 -7.06
N PRO A 57 25.28 1.12 -8.06
CA PRO A 57 24.72 2.44 -7.81
C PRO A 57 23.22 2.34 -7.49
N ALA A 58 22.88 2.03 -6.25
CA ALA A 58 21.62 2.49 -5.67
C ALA A 58 21.69 4.02 -5.69
N THR A 59 20.86 4.65 -6.52
CA THR A 59 20.77 6.11 -6.66
C THR A 59 20.38 6.69 -5.30
N LYS A 60 21.39 7.00 -4.47
CA LYS A 60 21.24 7.69 -3.19
C LYS A 60 20.73 9.08 -3.52
N LYS A 61 19.40 9.26 -3.48
CA LYS A 61 18.79 10.60 -3.44
C LYS A 61 19.55 11.42 -2.40
N THR A 62 20.10 12.56 -2.82
CA THR A 62 20.88 13.43 -1.93
C THR A 62 20.01 13.86 -0.75
N PRO A 63 20.59 14.17 0.43
CA PRO A 63 19.82 14.58 1.61
C PRO A 63 18.79 15.69 1.32
N THR A 64 19.14 16.60 0.41
CA THR A 64 18.30 17.71 -0.05
C THR A 64 17.06 17.26 -0.84
N GLU A 65 17.17 16.23 -1.67
CA GLU A 65 16.02 15.70 -2.44
C GLU A 65 15.06 14.89 -1.58
N LYS A 66 15.59 14.12 -0.61
CA LYS A 66 14.76 13.39 0.37
C LYS A 66 13.89 14.34 1.20
N SER A 67 14.46 15.47 1.63
CA SER A 67 13.72 16.50 2.35
C SER A 67 12.59 17.12 1.50
N LYS A 68 12.85 17.33 0.19
CA LYS A 68 11.83 17.84 -0.74
C LYS A 68 10.68 16.86 -0.95
N ASP A 69 10.96 15.57 -1.12
CA ASP A 69 9.92 14.54 -1.30
C ASP A 69 9.01 14.43 -0.08
N VAL A 70 9.58 14.46 1.14
CA VAL A 70 8.80 14.49 2.39
C VAL A 70 7.96 15.75 2.52
N ALA A 71 8.54 16.93 2.20
CA ALA A 71 7.80 18.19 2.23
C ALA A 71 6.63 18.21 1.22
N ARG A 72 6.83 17.63 0.03
CA ARG A 72 5.78 17.47 -0.99
C ARG A 72 4.68 16.53 -0.52
N ALA A 73 5.05 15.38 0.04
CA ALA A 73 4.10 14.42 0.59
C ALA A 73 3.22 15.08 1.68
N ASN A 74 3.83 15.83 2.61
CA ASN A 74 3.10 16.52 3.67
C ASN A 74 2.12 17.56 3.12
N LYS A 75 2.53 18.34 2.12
CA LYS A 75 1.62 19.31 1.46
C LYS A 75 0.43 18.59 0.84
N ILE A 76 0.69 17.51 0.10
CA ILE A 76 -0.36 16.69 -0.54
C ILE A 76 -1.33 16.16 0.52
N THR A 77 -0.83 15.54 1.59
CA THR A 77 -1.66 15.01 2.68
C THR A 77 -2.57 16.09 3.27
N GLN A 78 -2.03 17.28 3.59
CA GLN A 78 -2.84 18.37 4.15
C GLN A 78 -4.01 18.82 3.27
N LYS A 79 -3.82 18.80 1.95
CA LYS A 79 -4.88 19.18 0.99
C LYS A 79 -5.87 18.06 0.76
N VAL A 80 -5.38 16.82 0.70
CA VAL A 80 -6.22 15.63 0.51
C VAL A 80 -7.09 15.37 1.75
N ASP A 81 -6.57 15.61 2.96
CA ASP A 81 -7.36 15.52 4.20
C ASP A 81 -8.51 16.53 4.23
N ALA A 82 -8.41 17.66 3.51
CA ALA A 82 -9.49 18.65 3.41
C ALA A 82 -10.58 18.26 2.39
N VAL A 83 -10.43 17.14 1.67
CA VAL A 83 -11.41 16.68 0.68
C VAL A 83 -12.60 16.05 1.41
N SER A 84 -13.82 16.50 1.07
CA SER A 84 -15.07 15.98 1.62
C SER A 84 -15.17 14.45 1.46
N GLY A 85 -15.38 13.73 2.57
CA GLY A 85 -15.50 12.28 2.61
C GLY A 85 -14.19 11.51 2.81
N VAL A 86 -13.06 12.21 2.95
CA VAL A 86 -11.79 11.66 3.43
C VAL A 86 -11.73 11.82 4.94
N LYS A 87 -11.57 10.71 5.66
CA LYS A 87 -11.39 10.68 7.10
C LYS A 87 -9.94 10.88 7.49
N LYS A 88 -9.04 10.22 6.76
CA LYS A 88 -7.58 10.30 6.91
C LYS A 88 -6.92 10.03 5.57
N CYS A 89 -5.74 10.58 5.35
CA CYS A 89 -4.90 10.17 4.23
C CYS A 89 -3.44 10.00 4.62
N ALA A 90 -2.72 9.24 3.79
CA ALA A 90 -1.28 9.06 3.86
C ALA A 90 -0.73 9.21 2.45
N ALA A 91 0.35 9.97 2.29
CA ALA A 91 1.02 10.14 1.02
C ALA A 91 2.50 9.78 1.12
N VAL A 92 3.03 9.19 0.05
CA VAL A 92 4.46 8.93 -0.12
C VAL A 92 4.83 9.38 -1.53
N VAL A 93 5.85 10.23 -1.60
CA VAL A 93 6.37 10.74 -2.87
C VAL A 93 7.70 10.08 -3.16
N SER A 94 7.86 9.58 -4.37
CA SER A 94 9.13 9.08 -4.87
C SER A 94 9.39 9.62 -6.27
N GLY A 95 10.19 10.69 -6.36
CA GLY A 95 10.47 11.34 -7.64
C GLY A 95 9.20 11.95 -8.24
N ASN A 96 8.82 11.51 -9.44
CA ASN A 96 7.62 11.96 -10.17
C ASN A 96 6.39 11.09 -9.92
N THR A 97 6.49 10.13 -9.01
CA THR A 97 5.39 9.22 -8.63
C THR A 97 4.94 9.53 -7.22
N VAL A 98 3.63 9.54 -7.02
CA VAL A 98 3.02 9.65 -5.69
C VAL A 98 2.09 8.48 -5.43
N TYR A 99 2.13 8.00 -4.20
CA TYR A 99 1.27 6.97 -3.66
C TYR A 99 0.41 7.62 -2.59
N VAL A 100 -0.90 7.55 -2.73
CA VAL A 100 -1.88 8.17 -1.85
C VAL A 100 -2.86 7.10 -1.38
N GLY A 101 -2.92 6.91 -0.07
CA GLY A 101 -3.90 6.08 0.60
C GLY A 101 -4.91 6.99 1.27
N VAL A 102 -6.20 6.73 1.07
CA VAL A 102 -7.28 7.48 1.71
C VAL A 102 -8.17 6.54 2.50
N ASP A 103 -8.39 6.87 3.77
CA ASP A 103 -9.45 6.29 4.58
C ASP A 103 -10.71 7.12 4.36
N LEU A 104 -11.79 6.46 3.93
CA LEU A 104 -13.04 7.13 3.56
C LEU A 104 -14.06 7.01 4.68
N GLU A 105 -14.79 8.09 4.93
CA GLU A 105 -15.92 8.07 5.86
C GLU A 105 -17.06 7.18 5.34
N ASP A 106 -17.32 7.26 4.03
CA ASP A 106 -18.35 6.51 3.34
C ASP A 106 -17.75 5.78 2.13
N ARG A 107 -17.67 4.45 2.24
CA ARG A 107 -17.11 3.59 1.19
C ARG A 107 -17.99 3.49 -0.06
N THR A 108 -19.26 3.90 0.01
CA THR A 108 -20.16 3.89 -1.16
C THR A 108 -19.73 4.91 -2.22
N LYS A 109 -19.04 5.99 -1.80
CA LYS A 109 -18.57 7.07 -2.66
C LYS A 109 -17.09 6.95 -3.05
N LYS A 110 -16.49 5.76 -2.88
CA LYS A 110 -15.05 5.55 -3.06
C LYS A 110 -14.49 6.08 -4.38
N GLU A 111 -15.14 5.77 -5.50
CA GLU A 111 -14.62 6.18 -6.81
C GLU A 111 -14.69 7.69 -7.01
N ALA A 112 -15.77 8.33 -6.56
CA ALA A 112 -15.93 9.77 -6.66
C ALA A 112 -14.89 10.52 -5.81
N THR A 113 -14.62 10.02 -4.59
CA THR A 113 -13.58 10.60 -3.73
C THR A 113 -12.19 10.36 -4.29
N GLU A 114 -11.87 9.15 -4.77
CA GLU A 114 -10.58 8.85 -5.41
C GLU A 114 -10.30 9.75 -6.62
N ILE A 115 -11.31 10.04 -7.44
CA ILE A 115 -11.19 10.96 -8.58
C ILE A 115 -10.88 12.38 -8.09
N LYS A 116 -11.58 12.87 -7.07
CA LYS A 116 -11.32 14.21 -6.50
C LYS A 116 -9.92 14.32 -5.93
N VAL A 117 -9.48 13.29 -5.21
CA VAL A 117 -8.13 13.20 -4.65
C VAL A 117 -7.10 13.22 -5.77
N PHE A 118 -7.27 12.40 -6.81
CA PHE A 118 -6.39 12.41 -7.97
C PHE A 118 -6.28 13.81 -8.60
N SER A 119 -7.41 14.48 -8.87
CA SER A 119 -7.41 15.82 -9.47
C SER A 119 -6.74 16.87 -8.58
N GLN A 120 -6.96 16.82 -7.26
CA GLN A 120 -6.29 17.69 -6.30
C GLN A 120 -4.77 17.50 -6.34
N VAL A 121 -4.31 16.25 -6.27
CA VAL A 121 -2.87 15.92 -6.26
C VAL A 121 -2.20 16.34 -7.56
N ALA A 122 -2.84 16.07 -8.70
CA ALA A 122 -2.35 16.48 -10.01
C ALA A 122 -2.24 18.00 -10.15
N ALA A 123 -3.21 18.76 -9.62
CA ALA A 123 -3.21 20.22 -9.69
C ALA A 123 -2.16 20.87 -8.76
N MET A 124 -1.81 20.20 -7.67
CA MET A 124 -0.85 20.73 -6.69
C MET A 124 0.61 20.65 -7.14
N ASP A 125 0.94 19.64 -7.94
CA ASP A 125 2.32 19.36 -8.28
C ASP A 125 2.45 18.92 -9.75
N PRO A 126 2.78 19.86 -10.65
CA PRO A 126 2.92 19.56 -12.07
C PRO A 126 4.13 18.67 -12.38
N LEU A 127 5.04 18.42 -11.42
CA LEU A 127 6.13 17.47 -11.60
C LEU A 127 5.67 16.02 -11.40
N ILE A 128 4.46 15.78 -10.93
CA ILE A 128 3.92 14.43 -10.72
C ILE A 128 3.26 13.93 -12.02
N ASN A 129 3.78 12.82 -12.55
CA ASN A 129 3.29 12.18 -13.77
C ASN A 129 2.41 10.95 -13.46
N THR A 130 2.56 10.38 -12.27
CA THR A 130 1.88 9.15 -11.88
C THR A 130 1.35 9.26 -10.46
N VAL A 131 0.05 9.01 -10.30
CA VAL A 131 -0.64 9.03 -9.01
C VAL A 131 -1.32 7.69 -8.80
N TYR A 132 -0.93 6.99 -7.75
CA TYR A 132 -1.63 5.81 -7.28
C TYR A 132 -2.54 6.21 -6.12
N VAL A 133 -3.85 6.03 -6.26
CA VAL A 133 -4.83 6.32 -5.20
C VAL A 133 -5.51 5.03 -4.79
N THR A 134 -5.44 4.70 -3.50
CA THR A 134 -6.13 3.53 -2.93
C THR A 134 -7.01 3.92 -1.76
N SER A 135 -8.22 3.37 -1.72
CA SER A 135 -9.14 3.43 -0.58
C SER A 135 -9.20 2.11 0.22
N ASP A 136 -8.31 1.17 -0.10
CA ASP A 136 -8.21 -0.11 0.60
C ASP A 136 -7.57 0.08 1.98
N PRO A 137 -8.22 -0.35 3.09
CA PRO A 137 -7.70 -0.20 4.44
C PRO A 137 -6.34 -0.87 4.67
N ASP A 138 -6.10 -2.04 4.08
CA ASP A 138 -4.86 -2.80 4.27
C ASP A 138 -3.70 -2.11 3.54
N LEU A 139 -3.96 -1.65 2.31
CA LEU A 139 -2.98 -0.86 1.55
C LEU A 139 -2.72 0.49 2.20
N PHE A 140 -3.75 1.15 2.74
CA PHE A 140 -3.63 2.38 3.50
C PHE A 140 -2.73 2.21 4.73
N GLN A 141 -2.94 1.16 5.53
CA GLN A 141 -2.11 0.90 6.71
C GLN A 141 -0.64 0.65 6.33
N ARG A 142 -0.39 -0.11 5.26
CA ARG A 142 0.97 -0.33 4.75
C ARG A 142 1.60 1.00 4.32
N LEU A 143 0.88 1.81 3.56
CA LEU A 143 1.38 3.10 3.09
C LEU A 143 1.64 4.07 4.24
N SER A 144 0.77 4.11 5.25
CA SER A 144 0.96 4.91 6.47
C SER A 144 2.24 4.52 7.18
N LYS A 145 2.51 3.21 7.36
CA LYS A 145 3.76 2.72 7.97
C LYS A 145 5.00 3.12 7.17
N ILE A 146 4.91 3.10 5.84
CA ILE A 146 5.99 3.54 4.95
C ILE A 146 6.23 5.04 5.12
N SER A 147 5.16 5.84 5.07
CA SER A 147 5.22 7.29 5.26
C SER A 147 5.86 7.66 6.61
N ASP A 148 5.43 7.00 7.69
CA ASP A 148 6.01 7.17 9.03
C ASP A 148 7.49 6.78 9.08
N GLY A 149 7.87 5.69 8.41
CA GLY A 149 9.26 5.24 8.33
C GLY A 149 10.14 6.27 7.64
N ILE A 150 9.67 6.82 6.52
CA ILE A 150 10.37 7.86 5.76
C ILE A 150 10.46 9.15 6.58
N ALA A 151 9.38 9.55 7.25
CA ALA A 151 9.37 10.71 8.15
C ALA A 151 10.37 10.56 9.32
N LYS A 152 10.58 9.33 9.79
CA LYS A 152 11.60 8.97 10.80
C LYS A 152 13.02 8.87 10.25
N GLY A 153 13.24 9.19 8.98
CA GLY A 153 14.55 9.24 8.35
C GLY A 153 14.99 7.96 7.63
N LYS A 154 14.13 6.95 7.52
CA LYS A 154 14.44 5.76 6.69
C LYS A 154 14.38 6.14 5.20
N PRO A 155 15.28 5.59 4.37
CA PRO A 155 15.29 5.86 2.95
C PRO A 155 14.07 5.21 2.26
N VAL A 156 13.50 5.91 1.27
CA VAL A 156 12.36 5.41 0.47
C VAL A 156 12.70 4.10 -0.25
N GLN A 157 13.99 3.89 -0.55
CA GLN A 157 14.54 2.71 -1.20
C GLN A 157 14.24 1.42 -0.41
N ASP A 158 14.21 1.48 0.92
CA ASP A 158 13.92 0.33 1.78
C ASP A 158 12.45 -0.14 1.60
N TYR A 159 11.59 0.76 1.14
CA TYR A 159 10.15 0.52 0.94
C TYR A 159 9.78 0.32 -0.53
N GLN A 160 10.75 0.33 -1.44
CA GLN A 160 10.48 0.33 -2.88
C GLN A 160 9.75 -0.94 -3.33
N LYS A 161 10.05 -2.08 -2.69
CA LYS A 161 9.32 -3.34 -2.90
C LYS A 161 7.85 -3.22 -2.49
N ASP A 162 7.57 -2.69 -1.30
CA ASP A 162 6.21 -2.50 -0.80
C ASP A 162 5.42 -1.49 -1.66
N LEU A 163 6.06 -0.40 -2.06
CA LEU A 163 5.45 0.60 -2.93
C LEU A 163 5.08 0.02 -4.29
N ASN A 164 5.92 -0.85 -4.87
CA ASN A 164 5.62 -1.53 -6.13
C ASN A 164 4.47 -2.54 -5.99
N GLU A 165 4.39 -3.25 -4.87
CA GLU A 165 3.26 -4.13 -4.59
C GLU A 165 1.96 -3.34 -4.48
N ILE A 166 1.97 -2.22 -3.73
CA ILE A 166 0.82 -1.31 -3.64
C ILE A 166 0.44 -0.78 -5.02
N ALA A 167 1.43 -0.37 -5.83
CA ALA A 167 1.22 0.13 -7.19
C ALA A 167 0.48 -0.88 -8.07
N THR A 168 0.85 -2.17 -7.95
CA THR A 168 0.30 -3.26 -8.75
C THR A 168 -1.12 -3.63 -8.30
N SER A 169 -1.39 -3.55 -7.00
CA SER A 169 -2.71 -3.82 -6.42
C SER A 169 -3.68 -2.64 -6.52
N THR A 170 -3.21 -1.44 -6.88
CA THR A 170 -4.00 -0.21 -6.91
C THR A 170 -4.36 0.20 -8.34
N LYS A 171 -5.54 0.79 -8.53
CA LYS A 171 -5.94 1.36 -9.81
C LYS A 171 -5.03 2.55 -10.16
N THR A 172 -4.18 2.37 -11.16
CA THR A 172 -3.26 3.42 -11.62
C THR A 172 -4.04 4.51 -12.35
N ARG A 173 -3.83 5.78 -12.00
CA ARG A 173 -4.27 6.92 -12.82
C ARG A 173 -3.05 7.75 -13.21
N LYS A 174 -2.87 7.95 -14.52
CA LYS A 174 -1.77 8.76 -15.06
C LYS A 174 -2.26 10.20 -15.22
N THR A 175 -1.43 11.15 -14.85
CA THR A 175 -1.65 12.56 -15.19
C THR A 175 -1.08 12.78 -16.60
N THR A 176 -1.88 13.35 -17.48
CA THR A 176 -1.39 13.78 -18.80
C THR A 176 -0.68 15.13 -18.60
N PRO A 177 0.57 15.29 -19.08
CA PRO A 177 1.28 16.57 -19.02
C PRO A 177 0.61 17.65 -19.87
#